data_AF-A0A659UAS6-F1
#
_entry.id   AF-A0A659UAS6-F1
#
_cell.length_a   1.000
_cell.length_b   1.000
_cell.length_c   1.000
_cell.angle_alpha   90.00
_cell.angle_beta   90.00
_cell.angle_gamma   90.00
#
_symmetry.space_group_name_H-M   'P 1'
#
loop_
_entity.id
_entity.type
_entity.pdbx_description
1 polymer ?
#
loop_
_entity_poly.entity_id
_entity_poly.type
_entity_poly.pdbx_seq_one_letter_code
_entity_poly.pdbx_strand_id
1 'polypeptide(L)'
;PDGKTFTFKLRHGVKFHNGREMTADDVKYSLDRVTNPKTQSPGAGFFGSIKGYDDVAAGKAEGLSGVTVVDPYTVKFELTRPDATFLHVMAINFS
;
A
#
# COMPACT_ATOMS: atom_id res chain seq x y z
N PRO A 1 16.40 11.15 9.08
CA PRO A 1 15.86 10.26 8.02
C PRO A 1 15.42 11.07 6.81
N ASP A 2 15.41 10.50 5.61
CA ASP A 2 15.12 11.18 4.33
C ASP A 2 13.62 11.42 4.05
N GLY A 3 12.74 10.98 4.95
CA GLY A 3 11.28 11.14 4.82
C GLY A 3 10.63 10.24 3.78
N LYS A 4 11.33 9.20 3.29
CA LYS A 4 10.83 8.33 2.22
C LYS A 4 10.45 6.92 2.68
N THR A 5 10.81 6.55 3.91
CA THR A 5 10.55 5.21 4.44
C THR A 5 9.56 5.26 5.59
N PHE A 6 8.51 4.45 5.50
CA PHE A 6 7.52 4.26 6.56
C PHE A 6 7.45 2.78 6.92
N THR A 7 7.29 2.46 8.21
CA THR A 7 7.10 1.08 8.67
C THR A 7 5.91 1.05 9.60
N PHE A 8 4.91 0.25 9.26
CA PHE A 8 3.73 0.06 10.08
C PHE A 8 3.81 -1.29 10.79
N LYS A 9 3.52 -1.27 12.09
CA LYS A 9 3.27 -2.45 12.91
C LYS A 9 1.76 -2.64 13.01
N LEU A 10 1.28 -3.76 12.49
CA LEU A 10 -0.13 -4.10 12.49
C LEU A 10 -0.54 -4.62 13.87
N ARG A 11 -1.79 -4.37 14.25
CA ARG A 11 -2.35 -4.92 15.48
C ARG A 11 -2.67 -6.39 15.28
N HIS A 12 -2.28 -7.21 16.25
CA HIS A 12 -2.64 -8.63 16.28
C HIS A 12 -4.13 -8.82 16.56
N GLY A 13 -4.69 -9.91 16.04
CA GLY A 13 -6.07 -10.33 16.31
C GLY A 13 -7.15 -9.53 15.58
N VAL A 14 -6.80 -8.62 14.67
CA VAL A 14 -7.76 -7.95 13.78
C VAL A 14 -8.28 -8.97 12.77
N LYS A 15 -9.60 -9.13 12.69
CA LYS A 15 -10.24 -10.16 11.84
C LYS A 15 -11.19 -9.57 10.83
N PHE A 16 -11.23 -10.17 9.65
CA PHE A 16 -12.31 -9.98 8.69
C PHE A 16 -13.60 -10.65 9.18
N HIS A 17 -14.74 -10.30 8.56
CA HIS A 17 -16.05 -10.86 8.92
C HIS A 17 -16.16 -12.39 8.74
N ASN A 18 -15.29 -13.00 7.93
CA ASN A 18 -15.20 -14.44 7.76
C ASN A 18 -14.31 -15.15 8.82
N GLY A 19 -13.80 -14.40 9.80
CA GLY A 19 -12.98 -14.93 10.89
C GLY A 19 -11.48 -15.04 10.60
N ARG A 20 -11.03 -14.85 9.35
CA ARG A 20 -9.60 -14.81 9.00
C ARG A 20 -8.94 -13.58 9.60
N GLU A 21 -7.75 -13.73 10.15
CA GLU A 21 -6.94 -12.61 10.63
C GLU A 21 -6.40 -11.79 9.46
N MET A 22 -6.37 -10.47 9.64
CA MET A 22 -5.75 -9.54 8.71
C MET A 22 -4.23 -9.52 8.93
N THR A 23 -3.46 -9.67 7.85
CA THR A 23 -1.99 -9.62 7.87
C THR A 23 -1.45 -8.51 6.96
N ALA A 24 -0.13 -8.35 6.97
CA ALA A 24 0.59 -7.45 6.06
C ALA A 24 0.41 -7.82 4.58
N ASP A 25 0.19 -9.10 4.27
CA ASP A 25 -0.15 -9.55 2.90
C ASP A 25 -1.45 -8.95 2.40
N ASP A 26 -2.46 -8.80 3.27
CA ASP A 26 -3.74 -8.18 2.90
C ASP A 26 -3.56 -6.68 2.58
N VAL A 27 -2.63 -6.01 3.26
CA VAL A 27 -2.27 -4.61 2.97
C VAL A 27 -1.60 -4.51 1.61
N LYS A 28 -0.61 -5.36 1.34
CA LYS A 28 0.09 -5.42 0.04
C LYS A 28 -0.90 -5.69 -1.10
N TYR A 29 -1.73 -6.70 -0.94
CA TYR A 29 -2.75 -7.07 -1.92
C TYR A 29 -3.70 -5.91 -2.23
N SER A 30 -4.19 -5.22 -1.19
CA SER A 30 -5.10 -4.08 -1.36
C SER A 30 -4.47 -2.96 -2.20
N LEU A 31 -3.20 -2.65 -1.94
CA LEU A 31 -2.45 -1.60 -2.64
C LEU A 31 -2.08 -1.98 -4.08
N ASP A 32 -1.69 -3.25 -4.30
CA ASP A 32 -1.46 -3.75 -5.65
C ASP A 32 -2.74 -3.71 -6.47
N ARG A 33 -3.85 -4.17 -5.89
CA ARG A 33 -5.15 -4.17 -6.55
C ARG A 33 -5.61 -2.75 -6.88
N VAL A 34 -5.53 -1.80 -5.96
CA VAL A 34 -6.02 -0.43 -6.20
C VAL A 34 -5.20 0.30 -7.26
N THR A 35 -3.90 -0.01 -7.39
CA THR A 35 -3.00 0.62 -8.37
C THR A 35 -2.94 -0.11 -9.71
N ASN A 36 -3.38 -1.37 -9.75
CA ASN A 36 -3.46 -2.14 -10.99
C ASN A 36 -4.41 -1.44 -12.01
N PRO A 37 -3.94 -1.13 -13.23
CA PRO A 37 -4.75 -0.43 -14.23
C PRO A 37 -6.00 -1.22 -14.63
N LYS A 38 -5.98 -2.56 -14.54
CA LYS A 38 -7.16 -3.40 -14.84
C LYS A 38 -8.29 -3.20 -13.83
N THR A 39 -7.98 -2.76 -12.61
CA THR A 39 -8.99 -2.48 -11.57
C THR A 39 -9.78 -1.21 -11.87
N GLN A 40 -9.23 -0.27 -12.67
CA GLN A 40 -9.87 1.02 -13.00
C GLN A 40 -10.32 1.80 -11.75
N SER A 41 -9.51 1.77 -10.68
CA SER A 41 -9.82 2.46 -9.43
C SER A 41 -9.68 3.98 -9.59
N PRO A 42 -10.70 4.78 -9.23
CA PRO A 42 -10.57 6.25 -9.20
C PRO A 42 -9.58 6.72 -8.13
N GLY A 43 -9.30 5.87 -7.13
CA GLY A 43 -8.36 6.16 -6.05
C GLY A 43 -6.90 5.81 -6.35
N ALA A 44 -6.59 5.25 -7.52
CA ALA A 44 -5.22 4.80 -7.84
C ALA A 44 -4.19 5.93 -7.68
N GLY A 45 -4.53 7.15 -8.11
CA GLY A 45 -3.62 8.30 -8.10
C GLY A 45 -3.15 8.73 -6.70
N PHE A 46 -3.89 8.41 -5.63
CA PHE A 46 -3.46 8.74 -4.27
C PHE A 46 -2.16 8.04 -3.86
N PHE A 47 -1.84 6.91 -4.49
CA PHE A 47 -0.67 6.09 -4.15
C PHE A 47 0.55 6.37 -5.05
N GLY A 48 0.51 7.45 -5.85
CA GLY A 48 1.53 7.77 -6.84
C GLY A 48 2.93 8.08 -6.29
N SER A 49 3.08 8.34 -4.99
CA SER A 49 4.39 8.53 -4.36
C SER A 49 5.08 7.21 -3.99
N ILE A 50 4.38 6.08 -3.98
CA ILE A 50 4.94 4.77 -3.65
C ILE A 50 5.82 4.28 -4.82
N LYS A 51 7.02 3.82 -4.50
CA LYS A 51 7.96 3.26 -5.48
C LYS A 51 7.32 2.10 -6.25
N GLY A 52 7.47 2.12 -7.59
CA GLY A 52 6.87 1.15 -8.50
C GLY A 52 5.48 1.53 -9.03
N TYR A 53 4.86 2.62 -8.56
CA TYR A 53 3.55 3.05 -9.06
C TYR A 53 3.53 3.24 -10.59
N ASP A 54 4.49 3.99 -11.14
CA ASP A 54 4.53 4.27 -12.58
C ASP A 54 4.71 3.01 -13.43
N ASP A 55 5.47 2.03 -12.92
CA ASP A 55 5.65 0.74 -13.60
C ASP A 55 4.35 -0.08 -13.60
N VAL A 56 3.60 -0.07 -12.49
CA VAL A 56 2.28 -0.72 -12.40
C VAL A 56 1.28 -0.01 -13.32
N ALA A 57 1.22 1.31 -13.28
CA ALA A 57 0.33 2.12 -14.10
C ALA A 57 0.60 1.93 -15.61
N ALA A 58 1.87 1.75 -15.99
CA ALA A 58 2.29 1.43 -17.35
C ALA A 58 2.13 -0.05 -17.73
N GLY A 59 1.65 -0.91 -16.83
CA GLY A 59 1.49 -2.35 -17.06
C GLY A 59 2.80 -3.14 -17.15
N LYS A 60 3.91 -2.57 -16.67
CA LYS A 60 5.25 -3.18 -16.65
C LYS A 60 5.52 -4.01 -15.39
N ALA A 61 4.74 -3.79 -14.34
CA ALA A 61 4.83 -4.53 -13.09
C ALA A 61 3.43 -4.92 -12.59
N GLU A 62 3.34 -6.02 -11.86
CA GLU A 62 2.07 -6.52 -11.32
C GLU A 62 1.75 -5.96 -9.93
N GLY A 63 2.73 -5.36 -9.25
CA GLY A 63 2.56 -4.80 -7.92
C GLY A 63 3.62 -3.78 -7.56
N LEU A 64 3.37 -3.03 -6.50
CA LEU A 64 4.22 -1.94 -6.04
C LEU A 64 5.51 -2.50 -5.41
N SER A 65 6.66 -2.17 -6.00
CA SER A 65 7.98 -2.57 -5.49
C SER A 65 8.36 -1.86 -4.18
N GLY A 66 7.72 -0.72 -3.90
CA GLY A 66 7.87 0.03 -2.67
C GLY A 66 7.10 -0.51 -1.49
N VAL A 67 6.30 -1.57 -1.63
CA VAL A 67 5.56 -2.16 -0.51
C VAL A 67 6.13 -3.54 -0.21
N THR A 68 6.70 -3.71 0.98
CA THR A 68 7.35 -4.95 1.40
C THR A 68 6.65 -5.51 2.63
N VAL A 69 6.20 -6.76 2.54
CA VAL A 69 5.81 -7.57 3.70
C VAL A 69 7.08 -8.04 4.38
N VAL A 70 7.39 -7.49 5.55
CA VAL A 70 8.59 -7.86 6.32
C VAL A 70 8.32 -9.11 7.15
N ASP A 71 7.15 -9.14 7.77
CA ASP A 71 6.59 -10.27 8.52
C ASP A 71 5.05 -10.11 8.55
N PRO A 72 4.27 -11.09 9.06
CA PRO A 72 2.81 -11.03 9.02
C PRO A 72 2.17 -9.79 9.66
N TYR A 73 2.90 -9.08 10.52
CA TYR A 73 2.41 -7.90 11.24
C TYR A 73 3.27 -6.66 10.97
N THR A 74 4.11 -6.69 9.94
CA THR A 74 4.99 -5.57 9.59
C THR A 74 5.00 -5.34 8.09
N VAL A 75 4.59 -4.15 7.69
CA VAL A 75 4.68 -3.69 6.30
C VAL A 75 5.58 -2.46 6.23
N LYS A 76 6.53 -2.48 5.29
CA LYS A 76 7.43 -1.37 4.99
C LYS A 76 7.03 -0.73 3.67
N PHE A 77 7.08 0.59 3.64
CA PHE A 77 6.83 1.42 2.47
C PHE A 77 8.08 2.21 2.10
N GLU A 78 8.38 2.27 0.81
CA GLU A 78 9.38 3.13 0.20
C GLU A 78 8.71 4.07 -0.81
N LEU A 79 8.91 5.37 -0.61
CA LEU A 79 8.43 6.43 -1.49
C LEU A 79 9.54 6.90 -2.44
N THR A 80 9.18 7.36 -3.62
CA THR A 80 10.13 7.94 -4.58
C THR A 80 10.65 9.31 -4.12
N ARG A 81 9.81 10.05 -3.38
CA ARG A 81 10.08 11.37 -2.80
C ARG A 81 9.43 11.48 -1.41
N PRO A 82 9.86 12.43 -0.55
CA PRO A 82 9.13 12.73 0.67
C PRO A 82 7.72 13.22 0.32
N ASP A 83 6.71 12.71 1.01
CA ASP A 83 5.31 13.04 0.80
C ASP A 83 4.63 13.28 2.15
N ALA A 84 4.38 14.55 2.47
CA ALA A 84 3.75 14.94 3.74
C ALA A 84 2.31 14.45 3.87
N THR A 85 1.66 14.09 2.76
CA THR A 85 0.27 13.62 2.74
C THR A 85 0.13 12.11 2.92
N PHE A 86 1.24 11.36 2.86
CA PHE A 86 1.23 9.90 2.82
C PHE A 86 0.43 9.28 3.98
N LEU A 87 0.63 9.73 5.22
CA LEU A 87 -0.12 9.19 6.37
C LEU A 87 -1.62 9.51 6.30
N HIS A 88 -1.99 10.66 5.73
CA HIS A 88 -3.40 11.00 5.52
C HIS A 88 -4.03 10.13 4.44
N VAL A 89 -3.32 9.91 3.33
CA VAL A 89 -3.74 8.98 2.25
C VAL A 89 -3.97 7.56 2.80
N MET A 90 -3.12 7.08 3.70
CA MET A 90 -3.29 5.75 4.31
C MET A 90 -4.53 5.62 5.21
N ALA A 91 -5.17 6.72 5.57
CA ALA A 91 -6.39 6.77 6.38
C ALA A 91 -7.58 7.36 5.61
N ILE A 92 -7.46 7.53 4.29
CA ILE A 92 -8.50 8.18 3.48
C ILE A 92 -9.81 7.41 3.56
N ASN A 93 -10.89 8.14 3.84
CA ASN A 93 -12.23 7.60 3.77
C ASN A 93 -12.71 7.62 2.32
N PHE A 94 -13.13 6.47 1.80
CA PHE A 94 -13.98 6.42 0.62
C PHE A 94 -15.43 6.36 1.10
N SER A 95 -16.14 7.48 0.94
CA SER A 95 -17.59 7.58 1.13
C SER A 95 -18.30 7.48 -0.21
#